data_AF-A0A7D5ZL42-F1
#
_entry.id   AF-A0A7D5ZL42-F1
#
_cell.length_a   1.000
_cell.length_b   1.000
_cell.length_c   1.000
_cell.angle_alpha   90.00
_cell.angle_beta   90.00
_cell.angle_gamma   90.00
#
_symmetry.space_group_name_H-M   'P 1'
#
loop_
_entity.id
_entity.type
_entity.pdbx_description
1 polymer ?
#
loop_
_entity_poly.entity_id
_entity_poly.type
_entity_poly.pdbx_seq_one_letter_code
_entity_poly.pdbx_strand_id
1 'polypeptide(L)'
;MMRQEPPPPAANPGELPSEVAAARLRLLADVSRALASGLDAEESLRRLARLVVPQLADACVVDVVEGEGVRRLTVTDRDSDRALRLLPGGVLPGPDDSACALAKVLRGAGPVLVTDFGTTDPNDPLRSAQWSLYRTLGARSALIVPMRVRRQELGALTFVRRAETPFDEQEQALAADLGHRAALALDNARLYAMQEHTAEQLQLSLLPDLTGLAHLQLATSYLAARERAEVGGDWYDAFPLPDGSAVLAIGDVVGHDLAAAVRMGQLRNMLRALAYDRGDDPAGVMCRLDRVMQGLTGIELVTAVIARIETPPAGPWRLTWTNAGHLPPLLARPDGHTALLEEGHAPILGVDPELPRETASVVLPRGSTLLLYTDGLVERPGEDIGRGLTRLRQHAAALAGEPLPVFRDELLGRMSDVQHDDVAVLALRVP
;
A
#
# COMPACT_ATOMS: atom_id res chain seq x y z
N MET A 1 -18.83 -68.11 54.91
CA MET A 1 -17.86 -66.99 54.78
C MET A 1 -17.94 -66.47 53.36
N MET A 2 -18.89 -65.57 53.06
CA MET A 2 -19.03 -64.93 51.75
C MET A 2 -18.57 -63.48 51.91
N ARG A 3 -17.52 -63.10 51.17
CA ARG A 3 -16.98 -61.74 51.15
C ARG A 3 -17.84 -60.90 50.20
N GLN A 4 -18.37 -59.78 50.68
CA GLN A 4 -18.96 -58.72 49.85
C GLN A 4 -17.84 -57.91 49.19
N GLU A 5 -17.96 -57.65 47.88
CA GLU A 5 -17.11 -56.72 47.15
C GLU A 5 -17.45 -55.26 47.52
N PRO A 6 -16.46 -54.35 47.55
CA PRO A 6 -16.70 -52.94 47.81
C PRO A 6 -17.30 -52.24 46.57
N PRO A 7 -18.07 -51.14 46.75
CA PRO A 7 -18.62 -50.37 45.64
C PRO A 7 -17.51 -49.62 44.87
N PRO A 8 -17.73 -49.28 43.59
CA PRO A 8 -16.74 -48.56 42.79
C PRO A 8 -16.54 -47.13 43.33
N PRO A 9 -15.33 -46.54 43.14
CA PRO A 9 -15.04 -45.20 43.62
C PRO A 9 -15.87 -44.16 42.86
N ALA A 10 -16.44 -43.22 43.62
CA ALA A 10 -17.13 -42.06 43.07
C ALA A 10 -16.14 -41.19 42.26
N ALA A 11 -16.56 -40.77 41.06
CA ALA A 11 -15.83 -39.83 40.24
C ALA A 11 -15.63 -38.50 40.98
N ASN A 12 -14.39 -37.99 40.94
CA ASN A 12 -13.95 -36.83 41.72
C ASN A 12 -14.44 -35.52 41.06
N PRO A 13 -15.17 -34.62 41.73
CA PRO A 13 -15.76 -33.40 41.13
C PRO A 13 -14.76 -32.28 40.74
N GLY A 14 -13.45 -32.54 40.76
CA GLY A 14 -12.40 -31.49 40.72
C GLY A 14 -11.69 -31.26 39.38
N GLU A 15 -11.89 -32.11 38.36
CA GLU A 15 -11.10 -32.06 37.11
C GLU A 15 -11.68 -31.13 36.02
N LEU A 16 -12.97 -30.79 36.09
CA LEU A 16 -13.69 -30.00 35.07
C LEU A 16 -13.28 -28.51 34.92
N PRO A 17 -12.88 -27.76 35.97
CA PRO A 17 -12.56 -26.33 35.82
C PRO A 17 -11.25 -26.05 35.04
N SER A 18 -10.29 -26.98 35.07
CA SER A 18 -8.97 -26.79 34.46
C SER A 18 -9.00 -26.91 32.94
N GLU A 19 -9.78 -27.86 32.40
CA GLU A 19 -9.90 -28.07 30.95
C GLU A 19 -10.64 -26.92 30.24
N VAL A 20 -11.69 -26.38 30.86
CA VAL A 20 -12.45 -25.24 30.33
C VAL A 20 -11.59 -23.97 30.29
N ALA A 21 -10.82 -23.71 31.35
CA ALA A 21 -9.87 -22.60 31.39
C ALA A 21 -8.76 -22.75 30.33
N ALA A 22 -8.24 -23.96 30.13
CA ALA A 22 -7.23 -24.24 29.13
C ALA A 22 -7.77 -24.09 27.69
N ALA A 23 -8.99 -24.55 27.41
CA ALA A 23 -9.65 -24.38 26.12
C ALA A 23 -9.85 -22.89 25.80
N ARG A 24 -10.27 -22.09 26.80
CA ARG A 24 -10.43 -20.63 26.67
C ARG A 24 -9.12 -19.93 26.33
N LEU A 25 -8.03 -20.26 27.03
CA LEU A 25 -6.71 -19.69 26.76
C LEU A 25 -6.21 -20.05 25.36
N ARG A 26 -6.46 -21.29 24.91
CA ARG A 26 -6.13 -21.72 23.54
C ARG A 26 -6.89 -20.93 22.49
N LEU A 27 -8.21 -20.75 22.66
CA LEU A 27 -9.02 -19.94 21.74
C LEU A 27 -8.48 -18.51 21.63
N LEU A 28 -8.17 -17.87 22.77
CA LEU A 28 -7.62 -16.52 22.77
C LEU A 28 -6.26 -16.45 22.07
N ALA A 29 -5.40 -17.45 22.27
CA ALA A 29 -4.10 -17.52 21.61
C ALA A 29 -4.24 -17.72 20.09
N ASP A 30 -5.14 -18.60 19.65
CA ASP A 30 -5.38 -18.88 18.23
C ASP A 30 -5.98 -17.67 17.52
N VAL A 31 -6.94 -17.00 18.15
CA VAL A 31 -7.52 -15.75 17.64
C VAL A 31 -6.45 -14.66 17.54
N SER A 32 -5.61 -14.50 18.57
CA SER A 32 -4.54 -13.50 18.54
C SER A 32 -3.55 -13.75 17.42
N ARG A 33 -3.22 -15.02 17.17
CA ARG A 33 -2.35 -15.42 16.06
C ARG A 33 -3.00 -15.14 14.71
N ALA A 34 -4.29 -15.44 14.55
CA ALA A 34 -5.02 -15.15 13.33
C ALA A 34 -5.05 -13.63 13.05
N LEU A 35 -5.32 -12.83 14.08
CA LEU A 35 -5.35 -11.37 13.98
C LEU A 35 -3.98 -10.73 13.73
N ALA A 36 -2.89 -11.35 14.16
CA ALA A 36 -1.53 -10.87 13.91
C ALA A 36 -0.97 -11.28 12.54
N SER A 37 -1.59 -12.25 11.86
CA SER A 37 -1.00 -12.93 10.70
C SER A 37 -1.22 -12.28 9.33
N GLY A 38 -1.72 -11.05 9.26
CA GLY A 38 -1.93 -10.36 7.97
C GLY A 38 -2.19 -8.87 8.09
N LEU A 39 -1.90 -8.13 7.02
CA LEU A 39 -2.19 -6.70 6.86
C LEU A 39 -3.66 -6.43 6.49
N ASP A 40 -4.35 -7.45 5.97
CA ASP A 40 -5.78 -7.38 5.69
C ASP A 40 -6.58 -7.66 6.98
N ALA A 41 -7.05 -6.57 7.63
CA ALA A 41 -7.91 -6.67 8.79
C ALA A 41 -9.23 -7.37 8.49
N GLU A 42 -9.76 -7.24 7.28
CA GLU A 42 -11.02 -7.87 6.95
C GLU A 42 -10.89 -9.39 6.91
N GLU A 43 -9.83 -9.89 6.26
CA GLU A 43 -9.54 -11.32 6.24
C GLU A 43 -9.20 -11.85 7.63
N SER A 44 -8.48 -11.07 8.43
CA SER A 44 -8.19 -11.39 9.83
C SER A 44 -9.46 -11.53 10.68
N LEU A 45 -10.44 -10.64 10.50
CA LEU A 45 -11.73 -10.70 11.18
C LEU A 45 -12.60 -11.87 10.68
N ARG A 46 -12.55 -12.19 9.37
CA ARG A 46 -13.19 -13.42 8.82
C ARG A 46 -12.61 -14.68 9.44
N ARG A 47 -11.29 -14.75 9.60
CA ARG A 47 -10.60 -15.88 10.26
C ARG A 47 -10.98 -15.99 11.73
N LEU A 48 -11.00 -14.86 12.45
CA LEU A 48 -11.47 -14.82 13.84
C LEU A 48 -12.88 -15.42 13.95
N ALA A 49 -13.82 -14.98 13.12
CA ALA A 49 -15.20 -15.46 13.18
C ALA A 49 -15.27 -16.99 12.97
N ARG A 50 -14.50 -17.54 12.02
CA ARG A 50 -14.40 -19.00 11.79
C ARG A 50 -13.82 -19.78 12.97
N LEU A 51 -12.86 -19.20 13.71
CA LEU A 51 -12.26 -19.85 14.88
C LEU A 51 -13.19 -19.85 16.10
N VAL A 52 -13.96 -18.77 16.28
CA VAL A 52 -14.81 -18.57 17.47
C VAL A 52 -16.12 -19.35 17.37
N VAL A 53 -16.73 -19.49 16.19
CA VAL A 53 -18.02 -20.17 15.99
C VAL A 53 -18.01 -21.64 16.50
N PRO A 54 -17.02 -22.49 16.21
CA PRO A 54 -17.01 -23.85 16.77
C PRO A 54 -16.96 -23.91 18.30
N GLN A 55 -16.51 -22.85 18.98
CA GLN A 55 -16.19 -22.88 20.41
C GLN A 55 -17.14 -22.05 21.29
N LEU A 56 -17.77 -21.00 20.77
CA LEU A 56 -18.54 -20.03 21.57
C LEU A 56 -20.00 -19.82 21.12
N ALA A 57 -20.28 -19.90 19.81
CA ALA A 57 -21.56 -19.47 19.24
C ALA A 57 -21.95 -20.25 17.97
N ASP A 58 -23.23 -20.32 17.63
CA ASP A 58 -23.66 -21.00 16.39
C ASP A 58 -23.42 -20.14 15.13
N ALA A 59 -23.35 -18.82 15.31
CA ALA A 59 -22.95 -17.87 14.28
C ALA A 59 -22.20 -16.67 14.89
N CYS A 60 -21.38 -16.02 14.07
CA CYS A 60 -20.70 -14.78 14.38
C CYS A 60 -20.85 -13.79 13.21
N VAL A 61 -21.27 -12.58 13.53
CA VAL A 61 -21.39 -11.48 12.58
C VAL A 61 -20.40 -10.39 12.98
N VAL A 62 -19.70 -9.85 11.99
CA VAL A 62 -18.77 -8.74 12.17
C VAL A 62 -19.35 -7.53 11.45
N ASP A 63 -19.72 -6.51 12.21
CA ASP A 63 -20.22 -5.24 11.70
C ASP A 63 -19.16 -4.16 12.00
N VAL A 64 -18.74 -3.40 10.97
CA VAL A 64 -17.67 -2.38 11.04
C VAL A 64 -18.29 -1.01 10.77
N VAL A 65 -17.91 0.01 11.54
CA VAL A 65 -18.36 1.39 11.31
C VAL A 65 -17.64 1.96 10.09
N GLU A 66 -18.39 2.51 9.14
CA GLU A 66 -17.89 3.08 7.89
C GLU A 66 -18.67 4.37 7.56
N GLY A 67 -17.98 5.52 7.63
CA GLY A 67 -18.63 6.83 7.54
C GLY A 67 -19.67 7.01 8.64
N GLU A 68 -20.88 7.43 8.26
CA GLU A 68 -22.05 7.52 9.15
C GLU A 68 -22.83 6.20 9.26
N GLY A 69 -22.38 5.14 8.59
CA GLY A 69 -23.11 3.87 8.51
C GLY A 69 -22.35 2.70 9.13
N VAL A 70 -22.95 1.52 8.95
CA VAL A 70 -22.39 0.26 9.42
C VAL A 70 -22.31 -0.72 8.26
N ARG A 71 -21.11 -1.19 7.94
CA ARG A 71 -20.91 -2.24 6.94
C ARG A 71 -20.81 -3.59 7.61
N ARG A 72 -21.66 -4.52 7.17
CA ARG A 72 -21.55 -5.92 7.55
C ARG A 72 -20.40 -6.56 6.79
N LEU A 73 -19.31 -6.83 7.48
CA LEU A 73 -18.10 -7.37 6.87
C LEU A 73 -18.24 -8.86 6.55
N THR A 74 -18.75 -9.63 7.51
CA THR A 74 -18.91 -11.08 7.35
C THR A 74 -20.01 -11.63 8.26
N VAL A 75 -20.61 -12.72 7.80
CA VAL A 75 -21.49 -13.60 8.57
C VAL A 75 -20.89 -14.99 8.49
N THR A 76 -20.47 -15.54 9.62
CA THR A 76 -19.98 -16.91 9.72
C THR A 76 -20.99 -17.72 10.50
N ASP A 77 -21.53 -18.78 9.90
CA ASP A 77 -22.49 -19.69 10.54
C ASP A 77 -21.98 -21.13 10.41
N ARG A 78 -22.30 -21.99 11.40
CA ARG A 78 -21.98 -23.43 11.32
C ARG A 78 -22.65 -24.13 10.12
N ASP A 79 -23.80 -23.61 9.69
CA ASP A 79 -24.59 -24.02 8.53
C ASP A 79 -24.41 -22.97 7.41
N SER A 80 -23.47 -23.25 6.50
CA SER A 80 -23.01 -22.31 5.48
C SER A 80 -24.12 -21.80 4.56
N ASP A 81 -25.20 -22.56 4.38
CA ASP A 81 -26.36 -22.20 3.55
C ASP A 81 -27.16 -21.00 4.11
N ARG A 82 -27.07 -20.71 5.41
CA ARG A 82 -27.75 -19.57 6.03
C ARG A 82 -26.93 -18.29 5.90
N ALA A 83 -25.61 -18.40 6.02
CA ALA A 83 -24.69 -17.28 5.87
C ALA A 83 -24.78 -16.65 4.47
N LEU A 84 -24.90 -17.46 3.41
CA LEU A 84 -25.04 -17.00 2.03
C LEU A 84 -26.31 -16.15 1.78
N ARG A 85 -27.37 -16.34 2.58
CA ARG A 85 -28.64 -15.58 2.47
C ARG A 85 -28.59 -14.22 3.18
N LEU A 86 -27.51 -13.96 3.92
CA LEU A 86 -27.36 -12.86 4.87
C LEU A 86 -26.21 -11.92 4.52
N LEU A 87 -25.73 -11.96 3.28
CA LEU A 87 -24.82 -10.96 2.74
C LEU A 87 -25.65 -9.84 2.10
N PRO A 88 -26.13 -8.82 2.84
CA PRO A 88 -26.54 -7.59 2.19
C PRO A 88 -25.27 -6.93 1.64
N GLY A 89 -25.20 -6.78 0.32
CA GLY A 89 -24.26 -5.83 -0.27
C GLY A 89 -24.71 -4.43 0.10
N GLY A 90 -23.81 -3.64 0.72
CA GLY A 90 -24.06 -2.23 1.03
C GLY A 90 -23.86 -1.83 2.50
N VAL A 91 -23.81 -0.52 2.72
CA VAL A 91 -23.68 0.09 4.05
C VAL A 91 -25.08 0.23 4.67
N LEU A 92 -25.28 -0.33 5.86
CA LEU A 92 -26.50 -0.14 6.65
C LEU A 92 -26.51 1.27 7.26
N PRO A 93 -27.69 1.86 7.54
CA PRO A 93 -27.78 3.14 8.22
C PRO A 93 -27.07 3.14 9.58
N GLY A 94 -26.64 4.34 9.99
CA GLY A 94 -25.92 4.57 11.22
C GLY A 94 -26.69 4.22 12.49
N PRO A 95 -25.99 4.15 13.64
CA PRO A 95 -26.61 3.84 14.91
C PRO A 95 -27.46 4.99 15.47
N ASP A 96 -27.27 6.24 15.03
CA ASP A 96 -27.77 7.44 15.72
C ASP A 96 -29.29 7.47 15.89
N ASP A 97 -30.05 7.13 14.83
CA ASP A 97 -31.51 7.15 14.85
C ASP A 97 -32.16 5.82 15.26
N SER A 98 -31.36 4.80 15.61
CA SER A 98 -31.85 3.46 15.92
C SER A 98 -31.85 3.15 17.41
N ALA A 99 -32.89 2.47 17.89
CA ALA A 99 -32.98 2.00 19.29
C ALA A 99 -32.55 0.54 19.48
N CYS A 100 -32.09 -0.13 18.40
CA CYS A 100 -31.71 -1.54 18.47
C CYS A 100 -30.47 -1.80 19.34
N ALA A 101 -30.26 -3.05 19.74
CA ALA A 101 -29.15 -3.43 20.61
C ALA A 101 -27.78 -3.12 19.98
N LEU A 102 -27.61 -3.37 18.67
CA LEU A 102 -26.39 -3.01 17.94
C LEU A 102 -26.10 -1.51 18.03
N ALA A 103 -27.11 -0.66 17.80
CA ALA A 103 -26.95 0.79 17.89
C ALA A 103 -26.57 1.28 19.30
N LYS A 104 -27.04 0.61 20.36
CA LYS A 104 -26.60 0.90 21.73
C LYS A 104 -25.12 0.61 21.92
N VAL A 105 -24.65 -0.54 21.46
CA VAL A 105 -23.23 -0.94 21.54
C VAL A 105 -22.36 0.03 20.74
N LEU A 106 -22.74 0.35 19.50
CA LEU A 106 -22.00 1.29 18.64
C LEU A 106 -22.02 2.74 19.15
N ARG A 107 -22.90 3.10 20.09
CA ARG A 107 -22.90 4.39 20.81
C ARG A 107 -22.18 4.33 22.17
N GLY A 108 -21.45 3.25 22.44
CA GLY A 108 -20.58 3.13 23.62
C GLY A 108 -21.13 2.33 24.79
N ALA A 109 -22.25 1.61 24.61
CA ALA A 109 -22.65 0.61 25.59
C ALA A 109 -21.63 -0.55 25.65
N GLY A 110 -21.50 -1.19 26.81
CA GLY A 110 -20.73 -2.43 26.95
C GLY A 110 -21.42 -3.62 26.24
N PRO A 111 -20.97 -4.86 26.53
CA PRO A 111 -21.64 -6.06 26.04
C PRO A 111 -23.15 -6.05 26.30
N VAL A 112 -23.97 -6.34 25.28
CA VAL A 112 -25.42 -6.43 25.38
C VAL A 112 -25.87 -7.84 25.02
N LEU A 113 -26.48 -8.53 25.99
CA LEU A 113 -27.18 -9.79 25.78
C LEU A 113 -28.63 -9.51 25.36
N VAL A 114 -29.03 -10.08 24.23
CA VAL A 114 -30.37 -9.99 23.66
C VAL A 114 -31.04 -11.35 23.74
N THR A 115 -32.11 -11.43 24.51
CA THR A 115 -32.99 -12.60 24.61
C THR A 115 -34.40 -12.30 24.08
N ASP A 116 -34.77 -11.03 24.02
CA ASP A 116 -35.97 -10.53 23.36
C ASP A 116 -35.58 -9.69 22.13
N PHE A 117 -35.90 -10.22 20.95
CA PHE A 117 -35.57 -9.61 19.66
C PHE A 117 -36.63 -8.61 19.17
N GLY A 118 -37.79 -8.54 19.84
CA GLY A 118 -38.91 -7.71 19.42
C GLY A 118 -39.38 -7.97 17.98
N THR A 119 -39.91 -6.92 17.35
CA THR A 119 -40.40 -6.93 15.95
C THR A 119 -39.62 -5.97 15.05
N THR A 120 -39.71 -6.19 13.74
CA THR A 120 -39.21 -5.28 12.71
C THR A 120 -39.93 -3.93 12.77
N ASP A 121 -39.24 -2.85 12.40
CA ASP A 121 -39.82 -1.50 12.33
C ASP A 121 -39.40 -0.86 10.99
N PRO A 122 -40.33 -0.58 10.07
CA PRO A 122 -40.02 0.06 8.79
C PRO A 122 -39.35 1.43 8.92
N ASN A 123 -39.54 2.14 10.03
CA ASN A 123 -38.93 3.45 10.28
C ASN A 123 -37.53 3.36 10.91
N ASP A 124 -37.09 2.17 11.30
CA ASP A 124 -35.73 1.90 11.83
C ASP A 124 -35.09 0.79 10.96
N PRO A 125 -34.45 1.16 9.83
CA PRO A 125 -33.89 0.19 8.91
C PRO A 125 -32.80 -0.68 9.53
N LEU A 126 -32.01 -0.14 10.47
CA LEU A 126 -30.96 -0.88 11.17
C LEU A 126 -31.59 -1.96 12.07
N ARG A 127 -32.67 -1.64 12.80
CA ARG A 127 -33.45 -2.63 13.55
C ARG A 127 -34.05 -3.68 12.64
N SER A 128 -34.62 -3.28 11.51
CA SER A 128 -35.20 -4.23 10.54
C SER A 128 -34.16 -5.18 9.95
N ALA A 129 -32.95 -4.69 9.68
CA ALA A 129 -31.81 -5.51 9.25
C ALA A 129 -31.35 -6.48 10.35
N GLN A 130 -31.26 -6.03 11.61
CA GLN A 130 -30.92 -6.88 12.76
C GLN A 130 -31.99 -7.95 13.02
N TRP A 131 -33.28 -7.59 12.94
CA TRP A 131 -34.37 -8.54 13.12
C TRP A 131 -34.36 -9.63 12.04
N SER A 132 -34.14 -9.26 10.77
CA SER A 132 -34.01 -10.22 9.66
C SER A 132 -32.79 -11.13 9.82
N LEU A 133 -31.68 -10.59 10.33
CA LEU A 133 -30.47 -11.35 10.68
C LEU A 133 -30.80 -12.43 11.71
N TYR A 134 -31.37 -12.04 12.86
CA TYR A 134 -31.70 -12.96 13.95
C TYR A 134 -32.66 -14.06 13.52
N ARG A 135 -33.68 -13.71 12.71
CA ARG A 135 -34.63 -14.70 12.17
C ARG A 135 -33.98 -15.71 11.24
N THR A 136 -33.11 -15.26 10.36
CA THR A 136 -32.46 -16.15 9.38
C THR A 136 -31.43 -17.07 10.04
N LEU A 137 -30.71 -16.56 11.04
CA LEU A 137 -29.77 -17.38 11.84
C LEU A 137 -30.47 -18.30 12.84
N GLY A 138 -31.77 -18.09 13.09
CA GLY A 138 -32.55 -18.85 14.07
C GLY A 138 -32.12 -18.55 15.52
N ALA A 139 -31.82 -17.29 15.81
CA ALA A 139 -31.34 -16.84 17.10
C ALA A 139 -32.38 -17.08 18.21
N ARG A 140 -31.94 -17.70 19.32
CA ARG A 140 -32.65 -17.76 20.60
C ARG A 140 -32.08 -16.75 21.60
N SER A 141 -30.77 -16.56 21.56
CA SER A 141 -30.10 -15.43 22.20
C SER A 141 -28.98 -14.90 21.30
N ALA A 142 -28.66 -13.62 21.44
CA ALA A 142 -27.52 -13.00 20.79
C ALA A 142 -26.73 -12.15 21.77
N LEU A 143 -25.40 -12.18 21.68
CA LEU A 143 -24.50 -11.36 22.47
C LEU A 143 -23.76 -10.42 21.53
N ILE A 144 -23.95 -9.11 21.73
CA ILE A 144 -23.27 -8.07 20.96
C ILE A 144 -22.18 -7.48 21.82
N VAL A 145 -20.94 -7.49 21.34
CA VAL A 145 -19.79 -6.90 22.03
C VAL A 145 -19.15 -5.82 21.17
N PRO A 146 -18.73 -4.69 21.77
CA PRO A 146 -18.10 -3.60 21.04
C PRO A 146 -16.69 -4.00 20.59
N MET A 147 -16.34 -3.59 19.37
CA MET A 147 -14.95 -3.50 18.93
C MET A 147 -14.44 -2.09 19.20
N ARG A 148 -14.07 -1.83 20.45
CA ARG A 148 -13.60 -0.52 20.90
C ARG A 148 -12.10 -0.50 21.14
N VAL A 149 -11.45 0.50 20.55
CA VAL A 149 -10.11 0.96 20.95
C VAL A 149 -10.23 2.36 21.52
N ARG A 150 -9.67 2.57 22.73
CA ARG A 150 -9.75 3.84 23.47
C ARG A 150 -11.21 4.31 23.67
N ARG A 151 -11.64 5.37 22.99
CA ARG A 151 -13.00 5.96 23.05
C ARG A 151 -13.73 5.93 21.71
N GLN A 152 -13.24 5.14 20.75
CA GLN A 152 -13.82 5.04 19.41
C GLN A 152 -14.38 3.63 19.19
N GLU A 153 -15.66 3.57 18.83
CA GLU A 153 -16.32 2.33 18.42
C GLU A 153 -15.98 2.06 16.95
N LEU A 154 -15.16 1.04 16.70
CA LEU A 154 -14.76 0.67 15.34
C LEU A 154 -15.77 -0.29 14.69
N GLY A 155 -16.64 -0.89 15.50
CA GLY A 155 -17.64 -1.85 15.08
C GLY A 155 -18.15 -2.70 16.24
N ALA A 156 -18.78 -3.83 15.93
CA ALA A 156 -19.25 -4.79 16.91
C ALA A 156 -19.15 -6.23 16.39
N LEU A 157 -18.97 -7.18 17.31
CA LEU A 157 -19.16 -8.60 17.04
C LEU A 157 -20.51 -9.03 17.60
N THR A 158 -21.33 -9.70 16.79
CA THR A 158 -22.58 -10.30 17.24
C THR A 158 -22.46 -11.81 17.21
N PHE A 159 -22.51 -12.43 18.37
CA PHE A 159 -22.54 -13.88 18.54
C PHE A 159 -23.98 -14.35 18.67
N VAL A 160 -24.37 -15.36 17.90
CA VAL A 160 -25.74 -15.89 17.91
C VAL A 160 -25.74 -17.32 18.45
N ARG A 161 -26.69 -17.62 19.33
CA ARG A 161 -26.91 -18.94 19.90
C ARG A 161 -28.35 -19.40 19.65
N ARG A 162 -28.49 -20.66 19.23
CA ARG A 162 -29.77 -21.33 18.95
C ARG A 162 -30.23 -22.21 20.11
N ALA A 163 -29.34 -22.52 21.05
CA ALA A 163 -29.68 -23.20 22.28
C ALA A 163 -30.58 -22.31 23.17
N GLU A 164 -31.42 -22.95 23.98
CA GLU A 164 -32.33 -22.28 24.92
C GLU A 164 -31.58 -21.58 26.07
N THR A 165 -30.38 -22.05 26.42
CA THR A 165 -29.53 -21.43 27.44
C THR A 165 -28.80 -20.21 26.87
N PRO A 166 -29.00 -19.00 27.42
CA PRO A 166 -28.28 -17.79 27.00
C PRO A 166 -26.77 -17.86 27.29
N PHE A 167 -26.03 -16.84 26.86
CA PHE A 167 -24.61 -16.69 27.19
C PHE A 167 -24.41 -16.36 28.67
N ASP A 168 -23.58 -17.14 29.36
CA ASP A 168 -23.27 -16.89 30.77
C ASP A 168 -22.27 -15.73 30.95
N GLU A 169 -21.99 -15.33 32.20
CA GLU A 169 -21.07 -14.22 32.50
C GLU A 169 -19.63 -14.50 32.03
N GLN A 170 -19.18 -15.75 32.07
CA GLN A 170 -17.82 -16.11 31.67
C GLN A 170 -17.66 -16.05 30.15
N GLU A 171 -18.67 -16.49 29.41
CA GLU A 171 -18.78 -16.39 27.96
C GLU A 171 -18.91 -14.94 27.51
N GLN A 172 -19.67 -14.12 28.25
CA GLN A 172 -19.76 -12.68 28.01
C GLN A 172 -18.41 -11.99 28.18
N ALA A 173 -17.66 -12.33 29.23
CA ALA A 173 -16.31 -11.81 29.44
C ALA A 173 -15.33 -12.28 28.36
N LEU A 174 -15.46 -13.51 27.86
CA LEU A 174 -14.65 -14.04 26.76
C LEU A 174 -14.94 -13.31 25.45
N ALA A 175 -16.22 -13.15 25.12
CA ALA A 175 -16.66 -12.38 23.95
C ALA A 175 -16.15 -10.94 24.00
N ALA A 176 -16.19 -10.30 25.18
CA ALA A 176 -15.66 -8.95 25.36
C ALA A 176 -14.14 -8.88 25.08
N ASP A 177 -13.34 -9.86 25.54
CA ASP A 177 -11.90 -9.92 25.23
C ASP A 177 -11.66 -10.13 23.72
N LEU A 178 -12.46 -10.97 23.06
CA LEU A 178 -12.42 -11.15 21.60
C LEU A 178 -12.75 -9.86 20.86
N GLY A 179 -13.77 -9.13 21.31
CA GLY A 179 -14.13 -7.80 20.77
C GLY A 179 -12.99 -6.80 20.90
N HIS A 180 -12.31 -6.76 22.04
CA HIS A 180 -11.16 -5.89 22.25
C HIS A 180 -9.98 -6.23 21.31
N ARG A 181 -9.65 -7.51 21.14
CA ARG A 181 -8.57 -7.94 20.22
C ARG A 181 -8.92 -7.65 18.77
N ALA A 182 -10.15 -7.91 18.37
CA ALA A 182 -10.66 -7.57 17.04
C ALA A 182 -10.56 -6.06 16.76
N ALA A 183 -10.88 -5.24 17.77
CA ALA A 183 -10.74 -3.79 17.69
C ALA A 183 -9.29 -3.35 17.48
N LEU A 184 -8.34 -3.90 18.25
CA LEU A 184 -6.91 -3.58 18.11
C LEU A 184 -6.38 -3.95 16.72
N ALA A 185 -6.76 -5.11 16.19
CA ALA A 185 -6.35 -5.53 14.85
C ALA A 185 -6.90 -4.60 13.76
N LEU A 186 -8.18 -4.21 13.88
CA LEU A 186 -8.81 -3.29 12.94
C LEU A 186 -8.23 -1.87 13.03
N ASP A 187 -7.94 -1.38 14.24
CA ASP A 187 -7.30 -0.07 14.46
C ASP A 187 -5.90 -0.03 13.84
N ASN A 188 -5.08 -1.05 14.10
CA ASN A 188 -3.74 -1.15 13.54
C ASN A 188 -3.77 -1.16 12.02
N ALA A 189 -4.63 -1.98 11.40
CA ALA A 189 -4.74 -2.02 9.95
C ALA A 189 -5.21 -0.69 9.34
N ARG A 190 -6.15 0.01 10.00
CA ARG A 190 -6.58 1.36 9.57
C ARG A 190 -5.44 2.37 9.64
N LEU A 191 -4.65 2.35 10.71
CA LEU A 191 -3.50 3.24 10.86
C LEU A 191 -2.44 2.97 9.79
N TYR A 192 -2.13 1.70 9.52
CA TYR A 192 -1.21 1.33 8.43
C TYR A 192 -1.74 1.78 7.07
N ALA A 193 -3.01 1.51 6.75
CA ALA A 193 -3.61 1.93 5.48
C ALA A 193 -3.64 3.46 5.32
N MET A 194 -3.90 4.21 6.40
CA MET A 194 -3.85 5.67 6.39
C MET A 194 -2.42 6.18 6.15
N GLN A 195 -1.42 5.54 6.77
CA GLN A 195 -0.02 5.86 6.56
C GLN A 195 0.39 5.61 5.10
N GLU A 196 0.03 4.46 4.53
CA GLU A 196 0.26 4.14 3.11
C GLU A 196 -0.38 5.17 2.17
N HIS A 197 -1.66 5.47 2.39
CA HIS A 197 -2.37 6.44 1.55
C HIS A 197 -1.75 7.85 1.63
N THR A 198 -1.35 8.28 2.83
CA THR A 198 -0.71 9.59 3.02
C THR A 198 0.64 9.66 2.31
N ALA A 199 1.44 8.60 2.42
CA ALA A 199 2.72 8.45 1.75
C ALA A 199 2.56 8.53 0.22
N GLU A 200 1.63 7.76 -0.34
CA GLU A 200 1.32 7.75 -1.77
C GLU A 200 0.89 9.13 -2.27
N GLN A 201 -0.03 9.81 -1.57
CA GLN A 201 -0.49 11.15 -1.95
C GLN A 201 0.65 12.19 -1.92
N LEU A 202 1.53 12.12 -0.92
CA LEU A 202 2.70 13.00 -0.85
C LEU A 202 3.64 12.76 -2.03
N GLN A 203 3.95 11.50 -2.36
CA GLN A 203 4.77 11.17 -3.54
C GLN A 203 4.17 11.66 -4.85
N LEU A 204 2.86 11.46 -5.06
CA LEU A 204 2.17 11.96 -6.25
C LEU A 204 2.20 13.49 -6.32
N SER A 205 2.07 14.18 -5.18
CA SER A 205 2.20 15.65 -5.12
C SER A 205 3.62 16.12 -5.40
N LEU A 206 4.60 15.25 -5.14
CA LEU A 206 5.99 15.44 -5.48
C LEU A 206 6.28 14.98 -6.92
N LEU A 207 5.35 14.64 -7.79
CA LEU A 207 5.69 14.44 -9.22
C LEU A 207 5.79 15.78 -9.96
N PRO A 208 6.67 15.90 -10.97
CA PRO A 208 6.88 17.17 -11.66
C PRO A 208 5.68 17.53 -12.55
N ASP A 209 5.38 18.82 -12.65
CA ASP A 209 4.50 19.33 -13.71
C ASP A 209 5.29 19.42 -15.02
N LEU A 210 4.82 18.69 -16.03
CA LEU A 210 5.41 18.59 -17.38
C LEU A 210 4.75 19.55 -18.38
N THR A 211 3.92 20.49 -17.91
CA THR A 211 3.34 21.54 -18.76
C THR A 211 4.43 22.34 -19.49
N GLY A 212 4.13 22.77 -20.72
CA GLY A 212 5.06 23.54 -21.56
C GLY A 212 5.98 22.71 -22.47
N LEU A 213 5.99 21.38 -22.35
CA LEU A 213 6.77 20.48 -23.21
C LEU A 213 5.95 19.84 -24.35
N ALA A 214 4.83 20.44 -24.74
CA ALA A 214 3.93 19.87 -25.76
C ALA A 214 4.55 19.69 -27.15
N HIS A 215 5.69 20.34 -27.43
CA HIS A 215 6.47 20.16 -28.65
C HIS A 215 7.32 18.88 -28.64
N LEU A 216 7.41 18.20 -27.49
CA LEU A 216 8.10 16.93 -27.25
C LEU A 216 7.08 15.83 -26.98
N GLN A 217 7.35 14.61 -27.46
CA GLN A 217 6.56 13.44 -27.06
C GLN A 217 7.18 12.86 -25.79
N LEU A 218 6.49 12.99 -24.66
CA LEU A 218 6.93 12.50 -23.36
C LEU A 218 5.97 11.43 -22.83
N ALA A 219 6.51 10.40 -22.20
CA ALA A 219 5.77 9.44 -21.40
C ALA A 219 6.55 9.14 -20.12
N THR A 220 5.87 9.19 -18.98
CA THR A 220 6.50 9.01 -17.67
C THR A 220 5.75 8.01 -16.82
N SER A 221 6.45 7.23 -16.01
CA SER A 221 5.84 6.39 -14.99
C SER A 221 6.62 6.47 -13.70
N TYR A 222 5.87 6.40 -12.61
CA TYR A 222 6.39 6.18 -11.27
C TYR A 222 5.61 5.02 -10.67
N LEU A 223 6.29 3.95 -10.26
CA LEU A 223 5.68 2.80 -9.59
C LEU A 223 6.34 2.64 -8.23
N ALA A 224 5.57 2.80 -7.16
CA ALA A 224 6.07 2.59 -5.82
C ALA A 224 6.27 1.09 -5.50
N ALA A 225 7.28 0.74 -4.71
CA ALA A 225 7.51 -0.61 -4.22
C ALA A 225 6.32 -1.10 -3.38
N ARG A 226 5.86 -2.33 -3.60
CA ARG A 226 4.58 -2.83 -3.06
C ARG A 226 4.64 -3.41 -1.64
N GLU A 227 5.83 -3.64 -1.06
CA GLU A 227 5.97 -4.51 0.11
C GLU A 227 5.99 -3.83 1.49
N ARG A 228 6.01 -2.49 1.56
CA ARG A 228 5.74 -1.69 2.76
C ARG A 228 5.30 -0.29 2.33
N ALA A 229 4.70 0.46 3.25
CA ALA A 229 4.46 1.91 3.19
C ALA A 229 5.75 2.76 3.06
N GLU A 230 6.71 2.28 2.27
CA GLU A 230 8.01 2.84 2.02
C GLU A 230 7.87 3.84 0.87
N VAL A 231 8.53 4.98 1.04
CA VAL A 231 8.39 6.15 0.19
C VAL A 231 9.73 6.35 -0.52
N GLY A 232 9.75 6.18 -1.83
CA GLY A 232 10.97 6.21 -2.63
C GLY A 232 11.77 7.49 -2.64
N GLY A 233 13.08 7.29 -2.77
CA GLY A 233 14.07 8.31 -3.11
C GLY A 233 14.09 8.65 -4.60
N ASP A 234 13.53 7.80 -5.44
CA ASP A 234 13.43 7.95 -6.89
C ASP A 234 12.66 9.19 -7.33
N TRP A 235 13.16 9.88 -8.35
CA TRP A 235 12.48 11.01 -8.97
C TRP A 235 12.89 11.23 -10.41
N TYR A 236 12.00 11.91 -11.13
CA TYR A 236 12.30 12.51 -12.42
C TYR A 236 11.81 13.95 -12.48
N ASP A 237 12.34 14.69 -13.45
CA ASP A 237 11.87 16.02 -13.79
C ASP A 237 12.00 16.28 -15.30
N ALA A 238 11.11 17.10 -15.86
CA ALA A 238 11.32 17.68 -17.16
C ALA A 238 10.65 19.06 -17.26
N PHE A 239 11.36 20.04 -17.84
CA PHE A 239 10.85 21.41 -17.97
C PHE A 239 11.50 22.17 -19.14
N PRO A 240 10.79 23.14 -19.74
CA PRO A 240 11.34 23.99 -20.79
C PRO A 240 12.28 25.06 -20.22
N LEU A 241 13.26 25.46 -21.02
CA LEU A 241 14.12 26.61 -20.78
C LEU A 241 13.71 27.81 -21.65
N PRO A 242 14.07 29.05 -21.26
CA PRO A 242 13.71 30.26 -22.02
C PRO A 242 14.22 30.31 -23.46
N ASP A 243 15.29 29.56 -23.77
CA ASP A 243 15.87 29.46 -25.12
C ASP A 243 15.19 28.42 -26.01
N GLY A 244 14.11 27.78 -25.53
CA GLY A 244 13.35 26.77 -26.26
C GLY A 244 13.93 25.36 -26.19
N SER A 245 15.05 25.17 -25.50
CA SER A 245 15.53 23.83 -25.13
C SER A 245 14.74 23.26 -23.95
N ALA A 246 14.88 21.97 -23.66
CA ALA A 246 14.26 21.33 -22.50
C ALA A 246 15.29 20.59 -21.67
N VAL A 247 15.07 20.56 -20.36
CA VAL A 247 15.84 19.75 -19.41
C VAL A 247 15.04 18.51 -19.07
N LEU A 248 15.74 17.37 -18.99
CA LEU A 248 15.27 16.12 -18.44
C LEU A 248 16.21 15.75 -17.29
N ALA A 249 15.66 15.29 -16.17
CA ALA A 249 16.46 14.81 -15.07
C ALA A 249 15.83 13.56 -14.47
N ILE A 250 16.66 12.68 -13.95
CA ILE A 250 16.26 11.54 -13.14
C ILE A 250 17.31 11.29 -12.08
N GLY A 251 16.92 10.77 -10.94
CA GLY A 251 17.87 10.36 -9.93
C GLY A 251 17.22 9.62 -8.79
N ASP A 252 18.08 9.22 -7.87
CA ASP A 252 17.72 8.49 -6.66
C ASP A 252 18.53 9.02 -5.46
N VAL A 253 17.85 9.11 -4.32
CA VAL A 253 18.39 9.50 -3.03
C VAL A 253 18.41 8.27 -2.14
N VAL A 254 19.55 7.98 -1.50
CA VAL A 254 19.66 6.83 -0.61
C VAL A 254 18.57 6.83 0.47
N GLY A 255 17.82 5.72 0.50
CA GLY A 255 16.76 5.45 1.46
C GLY A 255 15.36 5.45 0.83
N HIS A 256 14.44 4.78 1.47
CA HIS A 256 13.08 4.53 0.97
C HIS A 256 12.02 4.90 2.02
N ASP A 257 12.22 6.04 2.69
CA ASP A 257 11.32 6.57 3.71
C ASP A 257 10.79 7.98 3.39
N LEU A 258 9.84 8.46 4.19
CA LEU A 258 9.26 9.80 4.00
C LEU A 258 10.34 10.90 4.03
N ALA A 259 11.42 10.73 4.79
CA ALA A 259 12.51 11.69 4.82
C ALA A 259 13.32 11.69 3.50
N ALA A 260 13.49 10.53 2.86
CA ALA A 260 14.06 10.42 1.52
C ALA A 260 13.24 11.19 0.47
N ALA A 261 11.92 11.02 0.42
CA ALA A 261 11.09 11.79 -0.54
C ALA A 261 11.11 13.31 -0.29
N VAL A 262 11.15 13.76 0.97
CA VAL A 262 11.30 15.19 1.27
C VAL A 262 12.65 15.72 0.76
N ARG A 263 13.74 14.98 0.99
CA ARG A 263 15.08 15.32 0.48
C ARG A 263 15.12 15.33 -1.05
N MET A 264 14.49 14.35 -1.69
CA MET A 264 14.31 14.29 -3.13
C MET A 264 13.59 15.54 -3.67
N GLY A 265 12.47 15.93 -3.06
CA GLY A 265 11.70 17.10 -3.48
C GLY A 265 12.52 18.41 -3.38
N GLN A 266 13.33 18.53 -2.32
CA GLN A 266 14.28 19.64 -2.18
C GLN A 266 15.34 19.63 -3.29
N LEU A 267 15.97 18.48 -3.51
CA LEU A 267 17.03 18.31 -4.51
C LEU A 267 16.52 18.66 -5.91
N ARG A 268 15.38 18.11 -6.31
CA ARG A 268 14.79 18.38 -7.62
C ARG A 268 14.51 19.86 -7.82
N ASN A 269 13.89 20.51 -6.83
CA ASN A 269 13.57 21.93 -6.92
C ASN A 269 14.83 22.80 -6.99
N MET A 270 15.90 22.42 -6.29
CA MET A 270 17.22 23.04 -6.40
C MET A 270 17.81 22.86 -7.80
N LEU A 271 17.81 21.63 -8.33
CA LEU A 271 18.29 21.34 -9.69
C LEU A 271 17.53 22.15 -10.73
N ARG A 272 16.19 22.16 -10.64
CA ARG A 272 15.31 22.93 -11.54
C ARG A 272 15.64 24.42 -11.51
N ALA A 273 15.81 25.00 -10.31
CA ALA A 273 16.16 26.41 -10.16
C ALA A 273 17.56 26.72 -10.71
N LEU A 274 18.56 25.88 -10.43
CA LEU A 274 19.94 26.06 -10.89
C LEU A 274 20.05 25.97 -12.42
N ALA A 275 19.34 25.01 -13.02
CA ALA A 275 19.29 24.82 -14.47
C ALA A 275 18.58 25.97 -15.20
N TYR A 276 17.49 26.50 -14.61
CA TYR A 276 16.71 27.58 -15.23
C TYR A 276 17.42 28.95 -15.19
N ASP A 277 18.24 29.21 -14.16
CA ASP A 277 18.82 30.54 -13.89
C ASP A 277 19.91 30.99 -14.88
N ARG A 278 20.87 30.11 -15.22
CA ARG A 278 22.15 30.55 -15.83
C ARG A 278 22.47 30.04 -17.23
N GLY A 279 21.63 29.17 -17.80
CA GLY A 279 21.92 28.56 -19.11
C GLY A 279 23.21 27.72 -19.12
N ASP A 280 23.65 27.27 -17.93
CA ASP A 280 24.81 26.39 -17.75
C ASP A 280 24.61 25.08 -18.54
N ASP A 281 25.71 24.41 -18.86
CA ASP A 281 25.66 23.06 -19.40
C ASP A 281 25.32 22.03 -18.29
N PRO A 282 24.88 20.81 -18.64
CA PRO A 282 24.54 19.76 -17.68
C PRO A 282 25.56 19.56 -16.55
N ALA A 283 26.86 19.52 -16.88
CA ALA A 283 27.93 19.40 -15.88
C ALA A 283 28.00 20.60 -14.93
N GLY A 284 27.92 21.84 -15.44
CA GLY A 284 27.92 23.05 -14.63
C GLY A 284 26.77 23.09 -13.62
N VAL A 285 25.57 22.68 -14.04
CA VAL A 285 24.40 22.58 -13.15
C VAL A 285 24.67 21.57 -12.03
N MET A 286 25.18 20.38 -12.35
CA MET A 286 25.46 19.33 -11.37
C MET A 286 26.57 19.70 -10.39
N CYS A 287 27.65 20.34 -10.86
CA CYS A 287 28.71 20.85 -9.98
C CYS A 287 28.17 21.86 -8.96
N ARG A 288 27.25 22.75 -9.39
CA ARG A 288 26.61 23.71 -8.49
C ARG A 288 25.66 23.02 -7.52
N LEU A 289 24.88 22.05 -8.00
CA LEU A 289 23.99 21.26 -7.15
C LEU A 289 24.78 20.57 -6.04
N ASP A 290 25.90 19.92 -6.38
CA ASP A 290 26.79 19.23 -5.44
C ASP A 290 27.27 20.17 -4.32
N ARG A 291 27.75 21.37 -4.69
CA ARG A 291 28.17 22.40 -3.73
C ARG A 291 27.03 22.88 -2.82
N VAL A 292 25.84 23.10 -3.39
CA VAL A 292 24.69 23.57 -2.60
C VAL A 292 24.20 22.47 -1.67
N MET A 293 24.21 21.20 -2.10
CA MET A 293 23.88 20.06 -1.25
C MET A 293 24.80 20.00 -0.03
N GLN A 294 26.12 20.07 -0.22
CA GLN A 294 27.08 20.03 0.89
C GLN A 294 27.00 21.26 1.82
N GLY A 295 26.67 22.43 1.26
CA GLY A 295 26.63 23.68 2.03
C GLY A 295 25.33 23.94 2.78
N LEU A 296 24.19 23.50 2.25
CA LEU A 296 22.85 23.89 2.73
C LEU A 296 21.95 22.73 3.14
N THR A 297 22.36 21.48 2.92
CA THR A 297 21.50 20.31 3.15
C THR A 297 22.20 19.24 3.97
N GLY A 298 21.43 18.31 4.54
CA GLY A 298 21.93 17.07 5.16
C GLY A 298 21.85 15.86 4.22
N ILE A 299 21.88 16.09 2.90
CA ILE A 299 21.79 15.03 1.90
C ILE A 299 23.20 14.51 1.62
N GLU A 300 23.44 13.22 1.88
CA GLU A 300 24.80 12.67 1.86
C GLU A 300 25.20 12.09 0.50
N LEU A 301 24.34 11.29 -0.14
CA LEU A 301 24.67 10.58 -1.37
C LEU A 301 23.46 10.51 -2.30
N VAL A 302 23.65 10.92 -3.56
CA VAL A 302 22.59 10.94 -4.58
C VAL A 302 23.18 10.52 -5.92
N THR A 303 22.47 9.62 -6.60
CA THR A 303 22.72 9.31 -8.01
C THR A 303 21.79 10.16 -8.89
N ALA A 304 22.28 10.78 -9.96
CA ALA A 304 21.39 11.49 -10.88
C ALA A 304 21.98 11.67 -12.28
N VAL A 305 21.09 11.72 -13.27
CA VAL A 305 21.37 12.19 -14.63
C VAL A 305 20.62 13.50 -14.84
N ILE A 306 21.31 14.48 -15.41
CA ILE A 306 20.66 15.63 -16.04
C ILE A 306 21.05 15.66 -17.52
N ALA A 307 20.04 15.85 -18.36
CA ALA A 307 20.16 15.93 -19.78
C ALA A 307 19.45 17.17 -20.30
N ARG A 308 20.02 17.79 -21.32
CA ARG A 308 19.44 18.92 -22.03
C ARG A 308 19.24 18.53 -23.48
N ILE A 309 18.03 18.75 -23.97
CA ILE A 309 17.68 18.52 -25.36
C ILE A 309 17.46 19.84 -26.07
N GLU A 310 18.17 20.00 -27.19
CA GLU A 310 18.17 21.21 -28.00
C GLU A 310 17.77 20.88 -29.43
N THR A 311 16.96 21.76 -30.03
CA THR A 311 16.66 21.74 -31.46
C THR A 311 17.16 23.02 -32.09
N PRO A 312 18.29 23.00 -32.82
CA PRO A 312 18.67 24.15 -33.63
C PRO A 312 17.60 24.37 -34.73
N PRO A 313 17.27 25.62 -35.10
CA PRO A 313 16.18 25.95 -36.05
C PRO A 313 16.22 25.21 -37.41
N ALA A 314 17.37 24.69 -37.82
CA ALA A 314 17.57 23.90 -39.03
C ALA A 314 18.47 22.67 -38.81
N GLY A 315 18.71 22.29 -37.55
CA GLY A 315 19.68 21.26 -37.17
C GLY A 315 19.03 20.00 -36.62
N PRO A 316 19.80 18.91 -36.49
CA PRO A 316 19.30 17.70 -35.86
C PRO A 316 19.12 17.92 -34.35
N TRP A 317 18.22 17.15 -33.75
CA TRP A 317 18.05 17.10 -32.29
C TRP A 317 19.37 16.72 -31.62
N ARG A 318 19.80 17.50 -30.64
CA ARG A 318 21.02 17.25 -29.88
C ARG A 318 20.67 17.01 -28.42
N LEU A 319 21.23 15.95 -27.87
CA LEU A 319 21.26 15.69 -26.44
C LEU A 319 22.64 16.05 -25.91
N THR A 320 22.67 16.77 -24.79
CA THR A 320 23.84 16.89 -23.93
C THR A 320 23.48 16.36 -22.55
N TRP A 321 24.37 15.65 -21.87
CA TRP A 321 24.07 15.11 -20.55
C TRP A 321 25.32 14.95 -19.70
N THR A 322 25.10 14.79 -18.40
CA THR A 322 26.11 14.32 -17.45
C THR A 322 25.44 13.32 -16.51
N ASN A 323 26.18 12.35 -16.02
CA ASN A 323 25.68 11.27 -15.18
C ASN A 323 26.50 11.18 -13.89
N ALA A 324 25.92 11.55 -12.76
CA ALA A 324 26.52 11.44 -11.43
C ALA A 324 26.21 10.07 -10.80
N GLY A 325 26.92 9.04 -11.25
CA GLY A 325 26.86 7.68 -10.69
C GLY A 325 25.53 6.95 -10.80
N HIS A 326 24.61 7.44 -11.65
CA HIS A 326 23.34 6.80 -11.97
C HIS A 326 23.48 5.83 -13.16
N LEU A 327 22.40 5.11 -13.48
CA LEU A 327 22.38 4.22 -14.64
C LEU A 327 22.44 5.00 -15.97
N PRO A 328 23.13 4.46 -16.99
CA PRO A 328 23.30 5.15 -18.26
C PRO A 328 21.96 5.26 -19.02
N PRO A 329 21.62 6.44 -19.57
CA PRO A 329 20.42 6.60 -20.39
C PRO A 329 20.41 5.62 -21.57
N LEU A 330 19.25 5.10 -21.93
CA LEU A 330 19.10 4.21 -23.06
C LEU A 330 18.56 4.97 -24.27
N LEU A 331 19.26 4.88 -25.39
CA LEU A 331 18.80 5.38 -26.69
C LEU A 331 18.30 4.20 -27.53
N ALA A 332 17.02 4.22 -27.89
CA ALA A 332 16.40 3.27 -28.82
C ALA A 332 16.05 3.99 -30.14
N ARG A 333 16.58 3.48 -31.25
CA ARG A 333 16.33 4.02 -32.58
C ARG A 333 15.15 3.30 -33.26
N PRO A 334 14.46 3.95 -34.23
CA PRO A 334 13.33 3.35 -34.94
C PRO A 334 13.67 2.06 -35.69
N ASP A 335 14.95 1.85 -36.03
CA ASP A 335 15.46 0.65 -36.70
C ASP A 335 15.68 -0.53 -35.72
N GLY A 336 15.36 -0.37 -34.44
CA GLY A 336 15.55 -1.36 -33.39
C GLY A 336 16.96 -1.37 -32.79
N HIS A 337 17.88 -0.51 -33.25
CA HIS A 337 19.19 -0.39 -32.62
C HIS A 337 19.08 0.33 -31.27
N THR A 338 19.69 -0.26 -30.23
CA THR A 338 19.74 0.32 -28.89
C THR A 338 21.18 0.51 -28.41
N ALA A 339 21.43 1.65 -27.75
CA ALA A 339 22.72 2.01 -27.18
C ALA A 339 22.54 2.60 -25.78
N LEU A 340 23.36 2.15 -24.82
CA LEU A 340 23.50 2.83 -23.53
C LEU A 340 24.46 4.00 -23.70
N LEU A 341 24.08 5.15 -23.17
CA LEU A 341 24.87 6.38 -23.23
C LEU A 341 25.81 6.40 -22.02
N GLU A 342 26.96 5.72 -22.14
CA GLU A 342 27.92 5.50 -21.04
C GLU A 342 28.90 6.67 -20.86
N GLU A 343 28.96 7.61 -21.80
CA GLU A 343 29.77 8.83 -21.69
C GLU A 343 29.20 9.82 -20.65
N GLY A 344 30.02 10.78 -20.22
CA GLY A 344 29.62 11.80 -19.24
C GLY A 344 29.43 11.27 -17.82
N HIS A 345 29.92 10.06 -17.53
CA HIS A 345 29.89 9.48 -16.20
C HIS A 345 30.87 10.19 -15.25
N ALA A 346 30.38 10.50 -14.06
CA ALA A 346 31.08 11.16 -12.98
C ALA A 346 30.67 10.52 -11.65
N PRO A 347 31.44 10.72 -10.57
CA PRO A 347 31.07 10.24 -9.24
C PRO A 347 29.68 10.74 -8.79
N ILE A 348 29.04 9.97 -7.90
CA ILE A 348 27.78 10.35 -7.24
C ILE A 348 27.92 11.73 -6.57
N LEU A 349 26.80 12.44 -6.44
CA LEU A 349 26.76 13.71 -5.71
C LEU A 349 26.98 13.47 -4.21
N GLY A 350 27.57 14.46 -3.54
CA GLY A 350 27.81 14.48 -2.10
C GLY A 350 29.17 13.95 -1.64
N VAL A 351 29.93 13.26 -2.52
CA VAL A 351 31.27 12.72 -2.20
C VAL A 351 32.33 13.83 -2.19
N ASP A 352 32.53 14.51 -3.31
CA ASP A 352 33.51 15.59 -3.45
C ASP A 352 33.08 16.53 -4.60
N PRO A 353 32.69 17.78 -4.31
CA PRO A 353 32.14 18.70 -5.30
C PRO A 353 33.23 19.34 -6.17
N GLU A 354 34.50 19.13 -5.85
CA GLU A 354 35.63 19.66 -6.60
C GLU A 354 36.13 18.67 -7.67
N LEU A 355 35.57 17.45 -7.70
CA LEU A 355 35.84 16.51 -8.78
C LEU A 355 35.25 17.02 -10.11
N PRO A 356 36.03 16.97 -11.21
CA PRO A 356 35.56 17.45 -12.51
C PRO A 356 34.41 16.58 -13.03
N ARG A 357 33.40 17.24 -13.60
CA ARG A 357 32.28 16.61 -14.31
C ARG A 357 32.32 17.02 -15.77
N GLU A 358 32.03 16.08 -16.66
CA GLU A 358 32.03 16.31 -18.10
C GLU A 358 30.60 16.25 -18.66
N THR A 359 30.33 17.08 -19.66
CA THR A 359 29.11 17.05 -20.46
C THR A 359 29.38 16.25 -21.73
N ALA A 360 28.73 15.10 -21.88
CA ALA A 360 28.73 14.33 -23.11
C ALA A 360 27.66 14.84 -24.09
N SER A 361 27.78 14.50 -25.38
CA SER A 361 26.80 14.91 -26.40
C SER A 361 26.59 13.85 -27.47
N VAL A 362 25.34 13.72 -27.94
CA VAL A 362 24.96 12.84 -29.03
C VAL A 362 23.87 13.50 -29.88
N VAL A 363 23.87 13.19 -31.17
CA VAL A 363 22.78 13.55 -32.07
C VAL A 363 21.69 12.49 -31.98
N LEU A 364 20.44 12.91 -31.81
CA LEU A 364 19.28 12.04 -31.76
C LEU A 364 18.64 11.96 -33.16
N PRO A 365 18.71 10.80 -33.84
CA PRO A 365 17.96 10.60 -35.09
C PRO A 365 16.46 10.74 -34.85
N ARG A 366 15.74 11.23 -35.87
CA ARG A 366 14.27 11.39 -35.81
C ARG A 366 13.58 10.07 -35.44
N GLY A 367 12.54 10.15 -34.63
CA GLY A 367 11.81 9.00 -34.10
C GLY A 367 12.54 8.21 -33.01
N SER A 368 13.77 8.56 -32.63
CA SER A 368 14.47 7.87 -31.55
C SER A 368 13.81 8.15 -30.20
N THR A 369 13.75 7.13 -29.36
CA THR A 369 13.31 7.22 -27.96
C THR A 369 14.53 7.25 -27.05
N LEU A 370 14.67 8.31 -26.27
CA LEU A 370 15.55 8.38 -25.11
C LEU A 370 14.78 7.90 -23.87
N LEU A 371 15.41 7.04 -23.07
CA LEU A 371 14.84 6.50 -21.84
C LEU A 371 15.80 6.76 -20.67
N LEU A 372 15.29 7.49 -19.69
CA LEU A 372 15.88 7.67 -18.37
C LEU A 372 15.11 6.78 -17.40
N TYR A 373 15.81 6.05 -16.54
CA TYR A 373 15.21 5.06 -15.65
C TYR A 373 16.07 4.84 -14.41
N THR A 374 15.42 4.47 -13.31
CA THR A 374 16.07 4.10 -12.05
C THR A 374 16.36 2.59 -11.99
N ASP A 375 17.13 2.16 -11.00
CA ASP A 375 17.59 0.79 -10.85
C ASP A 375 16.47 -0.20 -10.58
N GLY A 376 15.38 0.18 -9.89
CA GLY A 376 14.22 -0.68 -9.70
C GLY A 376 13.60 -1.22 -11.00
N LEU A 377 13.86 -0.58 -12.15
CA LEU A 377 13.43 -1.10 -13.45
C LEU A 377 14.25 -2.34 -13.88
N VAL A 378 15.54 -2.40 -13.54
CA VAL A 378 16.50 -3.37 -14.09
C VAL A 378 17.09 -4.31 -13.04
N GLU A 379 17.13 -3.89 -11.79
CA GLU A 379 17.68 -4.63 -10.67
C GLU A 379 16.74 -5.76 -10.23
N ARG A 380 17.33 -6.92 -9.97
CA ARG A 380 16.61 -8.08 -9.42
C ARG A 380 17.51 -8.74 -8.36
N PRO A 381 16.97 -9.13 -7.19
CA PRO A 381 17.77 -9.76 -6.15
C PRO A 381 18.49 -11.01 -6.63
N GLY A 382 19.80 -11.07 -6.38
CA GLY A 382 20.65 -12.19 -6.78
C GLY A 382 21.01 -12.24 -8.27
N GLU A 383 20.69 -11.18 -9.04
CA GLU A 383 21.06 -11.05 -10.44
C GLU A 383 22.05 -9.90 -10.66
N ASP A 384 22.98 -10.09 -11.59
CA ASP A 384 23.87 -9.04 -12.06
C ASP A 384 23.11 -7.96 -12.84
N ILE A 385 23.36 -6.68 -12.50
CA ILE A 385 22.70 -5.53 -13.11
C ILE A 385 22.85 -5.49 -14.65
N GLY A 386 23.97 -5.98 -15.19
CA GLY A 386 24.23 -6.04 -16.62
C GLY A 386 23.25 -6.94 -17.38
N ARG A 387 22.71 -7.98 -16.73
CA ARG A 387 21.64 -8.80 -17.30
C ARG A 387 20.32 -8.03 -17.37
N GLY A 388 20.01 -7.27 -16.33
CA GLY A 388 18.87 -6.33 -16.30
C GLY A 388 18.94 -5.33 -17.44
N LEU A 389 20.09 -4.67 -17.61
CA LEU A 389 20.36 -3.74 -18.71
C LEU A 389 20.25 -4.40 -20.09
N THR A 390 20.73 -5.64 -20.22
CA THR A 390 20.62 -6.41 -21.48
C THR A 390 19.16 -6.69 -21.83
N ARG A 391 18.33 -7.11 -20.86
CA ARG A 391 16.89 -7.28 -21.06
C ARG A 391 16.20 -5.98 -21.44
N LEU A 392 16.51 -4.89 -20.74
CA LEU A 392 15.97 -3.56 -21.03
C LEU A 392 16.23 -3.18 -22.49
N ARG A 393 17.47 -3.33 -22.96
CA ARG A 393 17.86 -3.07 -24.36
C ARG A 393 17.08 -3.93 -25.36
N GLN A 394 16.88 -5.21 -25.07
CA GLN A 394 16.16 -6.13 -25.96
C GLN A 394 14.67 -5.77 -26.05
N HIS A 395 14.02 -5.50 -24.91
CA HIS A 395 12.62 -5.11 -24.88
C HIS A 395 12.39 -3.74 -25.53
N ALA A 396 13.25 -2.76 -25.25
CA ALA A 396 13.19 -1.46 -25.90
C ALA A 396 13.39 -1.55 -27.42
N ALA A 397 14.31 -2.41 -27.89
CA ALA A 397 14.51 -2.65 -29.32
C ALA A 397 13.24 -3.21 -29.98
N ALA A 398 12.59 -4.19 -29.35
CA ALA A 398 11.37 -4.81 -29.86
C ALA A 398 10.17 -3.84 -29.90
N LEU A 399 10.16 -2.82 -29.03
CA LEU A 399 9.09 -1.84 -28.91
C LEU A 399 9.37 -0.52 -29.64
N ALA A 400 10.54 -0.35 -30.27
CA ALA A 400 11.00 0.94 -30.77
C ALA A 400 10.04 1.60 -31.78
N GLY A 401 9.27 0.80 -32.54
CA GLY A 401 8.27 1.28 -33.50
C GLY A 401 6.89 1.61 -32.89
N GLU A 402 6.61 1.19 -31.67
CA GLU A 402 5.30 1.40 -31.02
C GLU A 402 5.10 2.86 -30.61
N PRO A 403 3.85 3.37 -30.54
CA PRO A 403 3.56 4.68 -29.97
C PRO A 403 4.17 4.83 -28.57
N LEU A 404 4.68 6.02 -28.23
CA LEU A 404 5.45 6.22 -26.98
C LEU A 404 4.71 5.78 -25.69
N PRO A 405 3.39 6.01 -25.52
CA PRO A 405 2.65 5.47 -24.37
C PRO A 405 2.65 3.94 -24.32
N VAL A 406 2.47 3.27 -25.47
CA VAL A 406 2.48 1.80 -25.60
C VAL A 406 3.87 1.25 -25.33
N PHE A 407 4.91 1.88 -25.90
CA PHE A 407 6.31 1.55 -25.60
C PHE A 407 6.56 1.53 -24.09
N ARG A 408 6.10 2.58 -23.39
CA ARG A 408 6.31 2.76 -21.95
C ARG A 408 5.55 1.72 -21.13
N ASP A 409 4.27 1.50 -21.42
CA ASP A 409 3.43 0.54 -20.68
C ASP A 409 3.89 -0.91 -20.89
N GLU A 410 4.18 -1.30 -22.13
CA GLU A 410 4.68 -2.65 -22.46
C GLU A 410 6.08 -2.90 -21.91
N LEU A 411 6.96 -1.89 -21.93
CA LEU A 411 8.30 -2.02 -21.36
C LEU A 411 8.21 -2.28 -19.85
N LEU A 412 7.40 -1.51 -19.13
CA LEU A 412 7.17 -1.73 -17.70
C LEU A 412 6.62 -3.14 -17.46
N GLY A 413 5.53 -3.51 -18.15
CA GLY A 413 4.91 -4.83 -18.01
C GLY A 413 5.88 -6.00 -18.24
N ARG A 414 6.83 -5.87 -19.17
CA ARG A 414 7.85 -6.90 -19.45
C ARG A 414 9.00 -6.93 -18.43
N MET A 415 9.23 -5.84 -17.71
CA MET A 415 10.29 -5.74 -16.71
C MET A 415 9.80 -6.12 -15.30
N SER A 416 8.51 -5.91 -14.98
CA SER A 416 7.89 -5.97 -13.64
C SER A 416 7.65 -7.36 -13.02
N ASP A 417 8.33 -8.43 -13.42
CA ASP A 417 8.06 -9.78 -12.90
C ASP A 417 8.21 -9.91 -11.36
N VAL A 418 9.04 -9.09 -10.71
CA VAL A 418 9.14 -8.97 -9.24
C VAL A 418 9.65 -7.57 -8.85
N GLN A 419 8.75 -6.67 -8.45
CA GLN A 419 9.12 -5.30 -8.06
C GLN A 419 9.54 -5.24 -6.59
N HIS A 420 10.82 -4.95 -6.35
CA HIS A 420 11.40 -4.84 -5.00
C HIS A 420 11.71 -3.39 -4.60
N ASP A 421 11.91 -2.53 -5.59
CA ASP A 421 12.25 -1.11 -5.41
C ASP A 421 11.32 -0.22 -6.23
N ASP A 422 11.39 1.08 -5.96
CA ASP A 422 10.68 2.09 -6.72
C ASP A 422 11.16 2.14 -8.17
N VAL A 423 10.26 2.50 -9.08
CA VAL A 423 10.58 2.59 -10.50
C VAL A 423 10.15 3.95 -11.03
N ALA A 424 11.11 4.79 -11.34
CA ALA A 424 10.92 6.00 -12.11
C ALA A 424 11.38 5.78 -13.57
N VAL A 425 10.53 6.19 -14.51
CA VAL A 425 10.83 6.15 -15.95
C VAL A 425 10.41 7.45 -16.61
N LEU A 426 11.33 8.05 -17.36
CA LEU A 426 11.10 9.22 -18.20
C LEU A 426 11.53 8.89 -19.64
N ALA A 427 10.55 8.73 -20.52
CA ALA A 427 10.75 8.45 -21.94
C ALA A 427 10.44 9.68 -22.78
N LEU A 428 11.34 10.01 -23.70
CA LEU A 428 11.20 11.10 -24.66
C LEU A 428 11.38 10.53 -26.07
N ARG A 429 10.45 10.83 -26.99
CA ARG A 429 10.65 10.56 -28.43
C ARG A 429 10.80 11.85 -29.21
N VAL A 430 11.87 11.94 -30.00
CA VAL A 430 12.10 13.07 -30.90
C VAL A 430 11.25 12.94 -32.18
N PRO A 431 10.61 14.03 -32.66
CA PRO A 431 9.78 14.03 -33.88
C PRO A 431 10.48 13.76 -35.22
#